data_AF-A0A392QAM5-F1
#
_entry.id   AF-A0A392QAM5-F1
#
_cell.length_a   1.000
_cell.length_b   1.000
_cell.length_c   1.000
_cell.angle_alpha   90.00
_cell.angle_beta   90.00
_cell.angle_gamma   90.00
#
_symmetry.space_group_name_H-M   'P 1'
#
loop_
_entity.id
_entity.type
_entity.pdbx_description
1 polymer ?
#
loop_
_entity_poly.entity_id
_entity_poly.type
_entity_poly.pdbx_seq_one_letter_code
_entity_poly.pdbx_strand_id
1 'polypeptide(L)'
;MSSAYHPQSDGQSEALNKCLEMYLRCLTFANPLQWSKALPWAEYWYNTSYQVSAAMTPFKALYGRDPPTLIRSKGSSDDPPDLQQQLIQREELLCQLQANLHKAQQAMKIQADKHRRLVEFQVNDQVLVKLQPYRQSSVALRKNQKLGLRYFGPFPVLAKIGAVAYRLGLPTTAK
;
A
#
# COMPACT_ATOMS: atom_id res chain seq x y z
N MET A 1 17.39 10.38 -7.97
CA MET A 1 18.04 10.49 -6.65
C MET A 1 16.95 10.68 -5.60
N SER A 2 16.72 9.69 -4.74
CA SER A 2 15.80 9.81 -3.60
C SER A 2 16.52 10.54 -2.47
N SER A 3 15.96 11.64 -1.95
CA SER A 3 16.52 12.32 -0.77
C SER A 3 16.08 11.60 0.50
N ALA A 4 16.94 11.57 1.52
CA ALA A 4 16.60 11.06 2.84
C ALA A 4 15.26 11.65 3.33
N TYR A 5 14.40 10.78 3.87
CA TYR A 5 13.11 11.12 4.50
C TYR A 5 11.97 11.57 3.57
N HIS A 6 11.82 11.09 2.34
CA HIS A 6 10.61 11.34 1.53
C HIS A 6 9.73 10.07 1.37
N PRO A 7 8.94 9.67 2.39
CA PRO A 7 8.10 8.46 2.31
C PRO A 7 7.04 8.54 1.21
N GLN A 8 6.72 9.75 0.72
CA GLN A 8 5.82 9.96 -0.41
C GLN A 8 6.48 9.70 -1.77
N SER A 9 7.81 9.81 -1.88
CA SER A 9 8.57 9.45 -3.09
C SER A 9 9.00 7.98 -3.08
N ASP A 10 9.08 7.37 -1.89
CA ASP A 10 9.30 5.92 -1.71
C ASP A 10 7.99 5.14 -1.50
N GLY A 11 6.85 5.79 -1.72
CA GLY A 11 5.53 5.22 -1.42
C GLY A 11 5.19 3.95 -2.22
N GLN A 12 5.83 3.74 -3.38
CA GLN A 12 5.65 2.50 -4.14
C GLN A 12 6.39 1.33 -3.50
N SER A 13 7.65 1.52 -3.09
CA SER A 13 8.42 0.50 -2.38
C SER A 13 7.79 0.21 -1.02
N GLU A 14 7.33 1.25 -0.30
CA GLU A 14 6.63 1.09 0.98
C GLU A 14 5.30 0.34 0.81
N ALA A 15 4.50 0.68 -0.21
CA ALA A 15 3.25 -0.03 -0.49
C ALA A 15 3.50 -1.49 -0.88
N LEU A 16 4.55 -1.75 -1.68
CA LEU A 16 4.98 -3.08 -2.04
C LEU A 16 5.39 -3.89 -0.79
N ASN A 17 6.30 -3.35 0.01
CA ASN A 17 6.81 -4.02 1.21
C ASN A 17 5.65 -4.37 2.14
N LYS A 18 4.69 -3.47 2.31
CA LYS A 18 3.48 -3.72 3.09
C LYS A 18 2.63 -4.87 2.52
N CYS A 19 2.48 -4.95 1.20
CA CYS A 19 1.76 -6.04 0.55
C CYS A 19 2.50 -7.39 0.68
N LEU A 20 3.81 -7.40 0.47
CA LEU A 20 4.65 -8.60 0.65
C LEU A 20 4.64 -9.08 2.11
N GLU A 21 4.77 -8.18 3.08
CA GLU A 21 4.68 -8.51 4.50
C GLU A 21 3.33 -9.12 4.85
N MET A 22 2.22 -8.57 4.33
CA MET A 22 0.89 -9.12 4.55
C MET A 22 0.77 -10.53 3.94
N TYR A 23 1.25 -10.71 2.72
CA TYR A 23 1.26 -12.01 2.03
C TYR A 23 2.04 -13.06 2.83
N LEU A 24 3.27 -12.72 3.22
CA LEU A 24 4.12 -13.60 4.03
C LEU A 24 3.49 -13.87 5.39
N ARG A 25 2.92 -12.87 6.08
CA ARG A 25 2.24 -13.05 7.37
C ARG A 25 1.04 -14.00 7.26
N CYS A 26 0.28 -13.94 6.16
CA CYS A 26 -0.82 -14.87 5.91
C CYS A 26 -0.37 -16.32 5.69
N LEU A 27 0.86 -16.53 5.21
CA LEU A 27 1.46 -17.86 5.02
C LEU A 27 2.13 -18.39 6.29
N THR A 28 2.88 -17.53 6.98
CA THR A 28 3.70 -17.93 8.14
C THR A 28 2.93 -18.04 9.42
N PHE A 29 1.71 -17.49 9.50
CA PHE A 29 0.86 -17.59 10.68
C PHE A 29 0.60 -19.05 11.10
N ALA A 30 0.33 -19.93 10.14
CA ALA A 30 0.11 -21.36 10.42
C ALA A 30 1.42 -22.16 10.50
N ASN A 31 2.44 -21.76 9.73
CA ASN A 31 3.69 -22.52 9.57
C ASN A 31 4.93 -21.58 9.58
N PRO A 32 5.33 -21.05 10.75
CA PRO A 32 6.36 -20.01 10.83
C PRO A 32 7.74 -20.46 10.36
N LEU A 33 8.08 -21.75 10.48
CA LEU A 33 9.36 -22.31 10.02
C LEU A 33 9.45 -22.48 8.49
N GLN A 34 8.34 -22.34 7.77
CA GLN A 34 8.28 -22.60 6.32
C GLN A 34 8.24 -21.31 5.48
N TRP A 35 8.49 -20.16 6.09
CA TRP A 35 8.42 -18.85 5.42
C TRP A 35 9.32 -18.74 4.19
N SER A 36 10.49 -19.38 4.19
CA SER A 36 11.41 -19.37 3.04
C SER A 36 10.81 -20.06 1.82
N LYS A 37 9.98 -21.09 2.01
CA LYS A 37 9.25 -21.77 0.93
C LYS A 37 8.18 -20.89 0.29
N ALA A 38 7.76 -19.83 0.98
CA ALA A 38 6.80 -18.84 0.46
C ALA A 38 7.45 -17.77 -0.42
N LEU A 39 8.77 -17.55 -0.32
CA LEU A 39 9.45 -16.48 -1.05
C LEU A 39 9.33 -16.61 -2.58
N PRO A 40 9.53 -17.79 -3.20
CA PRO A 40 9.37 -17.92 -4.66
C PRO A 40 7.94 -17.59 -5.12
N TRP A 41 6.94 -17.94 -4.31
CA TRP A 41 5.54 -17.61 -4.59
C TRP A 41 5.25 -16.11 -4.46
N ALA A 42 5.83 -15.45 -3.45
CA ALA A 42 5.71 -14.02 -3.24
C ALA A 42 6.40 -13.22 -4.37
N GLU A 43 7.59 -13.66 -4.79
CA GLU A 43 8.32 -13.08 -5.92
C GLU A 43 7.53 -13.26 -7.22
N TYR A 44 7.06 -14.48 -7.50
CA TYR A 44 6.25 -14.75 -8.68
C TYR A 44 4.98 -13.89 -8.71
N TRP A 45 4.28 -13.80 -7.58
CA TRP A 45 3.11 -12.93 -7.44
C TRP A 45 3.45 -11.47 -7.75
N TYR A 46 4.53 -10.94 -7.19
CA TYR A 46 4.95 -9.57 -7.44
C TYR A 46 5.30 -9.33 -8.92
N ASN A 47 6.10 -10.21 -9.51
CA ASN A 47 6.57 -10.09 -10.88
C ASN A 47 5.43 -10.18 -11.91
N THR A 48 4.37 -10.92 -11.59
CA THR A 48 3.21 -11.11 -12.47
C THR A 48 2.04 -10.18 -12.19
N SER A 49 2.07 -9.43 -11.08
CA SER A 49 1.00 -8.48 -10.72
C SER A 49 1.11 -7.18 -11.51
N TYR A 50 -0.03 -6.68 -11.99
CA TYR A 50 -0.08 -5.41 -12.71
C TYR A 50 0.23 -4.23 -11.77
N GLN A 51 1.19 -3.39 -12.16
CA GLN A 51 1.50 -2.16 -11.45
C GLN A 51 0.92 -0.96 -12.19
N VAL A 52 0.06 -0.22 -11.49
CA VAL A 52 -0.63 0.97 -12.05
C VAL A 52 0.36 2.05 -12.47
N SER A 53 1.44 2.24 -11.72
CA SER A 53 2.47 3.23 -12.00
C SER A 53 3.30 2.92 -13.24
N ALA A 54 3.63 1.66 -13.46
CA ALA A 54 4.36 1.21 -14.64
C ALA A 54 3.44 0.92 -15.83
N ALA A 55 2.12 0.89 -15.61
CA ALA A 55 1.10 0.43 -16.56
C ALA A 55 1.39 -0.97 -17.15
N MET A 56 2.15 -1.80 -16.43
CA MET A 56 2.54 -3.14 -16.83
C MET A 56 2.98 -3.97 -15.62
N THR A 57 3.28 -5.26 -15.84
CA THR A 57 3.87 -6.12 -14.80
C THR A 57 5.40 -5.94 -14.75
N PRO A 58 6.05 -6.10 -13.59
CA PRO A 58 7.52 -6.08 -13.52
C PRO A 58 8.17 -7.11 -14.44
N PHE A 59 7.55 -8.29 -14.60
CA PHE A 59 8.00 -9.30 -15.56
C PHE A 59 8.01 -8.75 -16.99
N LYS A 60 6.94 -8.07 -17.41
CA LYS A 60 6.86 -7.47 -18.75
C LYS A 60 7.86 -6.34 -18.93
N ALA A 61 8.05 -5.52 -17.91
CA ALA A 61 9.07 -4.47 -17.92
C ALA A 61 10.48 -5.03 -18.11
N LEU A 62 10.78 -6.17 -17.47
CA LEU A 62 12.10 -6.81 -17.53
C LEU A 62 12.32 -7.60 -18.83
N TYR A 63 11.32 -8.35 -19.29
CA TYR A 63 11.46 -9.32 -20.38
C TYR A 63 10.78 -8.93 -21.69
N GLY A 64 10.04 -7.82 -21.73
CA GLY A 64 9.34 -7.33 -22.92
C GLY A 64 8.14 -8.19 -23.36
N ARG A 65 7.74 -9.19 -22.58
CA ARG A 65 6.62 -10.10 -22.87
C ARG A 65 5.77 -10.36 -21.62
N ASP A 66 4.53 -10.78 -21.82
CA ASP A 66 3.66 -11.15 -20.70
C ASP A 66 4.17 -12.41 -19.97
N PRO A 67 3.95 -12.49 -18.64
CA PRO A 67 4.36 -13.65 -17.87
C PRO A 67 3.64 -14.94 -18.33
N PRO A 68 4.31 -16.10 -18.28
CA PRO A 68 3.66 -17.38 -18.60
C PRO A 68 2.45 -17.63 -17.70
N THR A 69 1.36 -18.10 -18.27
CA THR A 69 0.18 -18.47 -17.49
C THR A 69 0.44 -19.76 -16.72
N LEU A 70 0.31 -19.72 -15.38
CA LEU A 70 0.30 -20.95 -14.59
C LEU A 70 -1.04 -21.67 -14.79
N ILE A 71 -1.02 -22.76 -15.54
CA ILE A 71 -2.16 -23.65 -15.66
C ILE A 71 -2.38 -24.34 -14.31
N ARG A 72 -3.59 -24.20 -13.74
CA ARG A 72 -4.00 -24.97 -12.56
C ARG A 72 -4.24 -26.42 -12.99
N SER A 73 -3.17 -27.21 -13.04
CA SER A 73 -3.30 -28.65 -13.24
C SER A 73 -3.67 -29.30 -11.91
N LYS A 74 -4.85 -29.92 -11.85
CA LYS A 74 -5.11 -30.95 -10.84
C LYS A 74 -4.35 -32.16 -11.35
N GLY A 75 -3.35 -32.62 -10.61
CA GLY A 75 -2.43 -33.68 -11.06
C GLY A 75 -3.17 -34.80 -11.79
N SER A 76 -2.60 -35.24 -12.92
CA SER A 76 -3.17 -36.32 -13.71
C SER A 76 -2.92 -37.66 -13.00
N SER A 77 -3.70 -38.69 -13.30
CA SER A 77 -3.42 -40.06 -12.83
C SER A 77 -2.10 -40.62 -13.39
N ASP A 78 -1.57 -39.98 -14.44
CA ASP A 78 -0.32 -40.35 -15.10
C ASP A 78 0.89 -39.63 -14.48
N ASP A 79 0.67 -38.70 -13.54
CA ASP A 79 1.74 -37.97 -12.88
C ASP A 79 2.45 -38.88 -11.84
N PRO A 80 3.77 -38.74 -11.65
CA PRO A 80 4.47 -39.40 -10.56
C PRO A 80 3.82 -39.09 -9.20
N PRO A 81 3.76 -40.04 -8.26
CA PRO A 81 3.08 -39.85 -6.97
C PRO A 81 3.58 -38.62 -6.18
N ASP A 82 4.88 -38.36 -6.23
CA ASP A 82 5.50 -37.20 -5.57
C ASP A 82 5.05 -35.87 -6.20
N LEU A 83 4.92 -35.82 -7.53
CA LEU A 83 4.40 -34.64 -8.23
C LEU A 83 2.94 -34.40 -7.88
N GLN A 84 2.13 -35.45 -7.84
CA GLN A 84 0.72 -35.37 -7.49
C GLN A 84 0.54 -34.82 -6.06
N GLN A 85 1.34 -35.32 -5.10
CA GLN A 85 1.32 -34.83 -3.73
C GLN A 85 1.73 -33.36 -3.63
N GLN A 86 2.76 -32.93 -4.37
CA GLN A 86 3.18 -31.53 -4.41
C GLN A 86 2.10 -30.62 -4.99
N LEU A 87 1.39 -31.05 -6.03
CA LEU A 87 0.30 -30.28 -6.65
C LEU A 87 -0.88 -30.11 -5.69
N ILE A 88 -1.28 -31.17 -4.98
CA ILE A 88 -2.36 -31.13 -3.98
C ILE A 88 -1.97 -30.18 -2.83
N GLN A 89 -0.78 -30.37 -2.26
CA GLN A 89 -0.30 -29.53 -1.16
C GLN A 89 -0.22 -28.05 -1.56
N ARG A 90 0.18 -27.77 -2.80
CA ARG A 90 0.20 -26.41 -3.35
C ARG A 90 -1.21 -25.82 -3.45
N GLU A 91 -2.18 -26.59 -3.93
CA GLU A 91 -3.55 -26.10 -4.09
C GLU A 91 -4.20 -25.78 -2.73
N GLU A 92 -4.00 -26.64 -1.73
CA GLU A 92 -4.43 -26.40 -0.35
C GLU A 92 -3.81 -25.13 0.22
N LEU A 93 -2.49 -24.95 0.06
CA LEU A 93 -1.77 -23.76 0.52
C LEU A 93 -2.32 -22.48 -0.12
N LEU A 94 -2.56 -22.49 -1.44
CA LEU A 94 -3.08 -21.34 -2.17
C LEU A 94 -4.51 -21.00 -1.75
N CYS A 95 -5.37 -21.99 -1.54
CA CYS A 95 -6.72 -21.79 -1.03
C CYS A 95 -6.71 -21.16 0.37
N GLN A 96 -5.88 -21.68 1.28
CA GLN A 96 -5.72 -21.14 2.63
C GLN A 96 -5.21 -19.70 2.60
N LEU A 97 -4.20 -19.43 1.75
CA LEU A 97 -3.64 -18.10 1.58
C LEU A 97 -4.67 -17.09 1.08
N GLN A 98 -5.44 -17.45 0.06
CA GLN A 98 -6.50 -16.60 -0.49
C GLN A 98 -7.53 -16.23 0.59
N ALA A 99 -7.96 -17.21 1.40
CA ALA A 99 -8.88 -16.98 2.50
C ALA A 99 -8.28 -16.04 3.57
N ASN A 100 -7.01 -16.24 3.94
CA ASN A 100 -6.31 -15.42 4.93
C ASN A 100 -6.13 -13.97 4.44
N LEU A 101 -5.75 -13.78 3.17
CA LEU A 101 -5.62 -12.46 2.57
C LEU A 101 -6.95 -11.71 2.55
N HIS A 102 -8.04 -12.39 2.18
CA HIS A 102 -9.36 -11.79 2.17
C HIS A 102 -9.79 -11.34 3.57
N LYS A 103 -9.59 -12.18 4.60
CA LYS A 103 -9.86 -11.82 6.00
C LYS A 103 -9.02 -10.64 6.47
N ALA A 104 -7.72 -10.61 6.14
CA ALA A 104 -6.82 -9.53 6.50
C ALA A 104 -7.26 -8.20 5.86
N GLN A 105 -7.60 -8.21 4.57
CA GLN A 105 -8.10 -7.03 3.85
C GLN A 105 -9.40 -6.51 4.45
N GLN A 106 -10.34 -7.40 4.79
CA GLN A 106 -11.59 -7.02 5.45
C GLN A 106 -11.35 -6.38 6.82
N ALA A 107 -10.47 -6.96 7.65
CA ALA A 107 -10.12 -6.39 8.95
C ALA A 107 -9.45 -5.01 8.82
N MET A 108 -8.53 -4.84 7.87
CA MET A 108 -7.90 -3.55 7.58
C MET A 108 -8.94 -2.50 7.15
N LYS A 109 -9.88 -2.87 6.28
CA LYS A 109 -10.97 -1.99 5.83
C LYS A 109 -11.83 -1.55 7.01
N ILE A 110 -12.33 -2.50 7.81
CA ILE A 110 -13.17 -2.21 8.99
C ILE A 110 -12.43 -1.25 9.94
N GLN A 111 -11.16 -1.51 10.22
CA GLN A 111 -10.39 -0.68 11.15
C GLN A 111 -10.11 0.73 10.59
N ALA A 112 -9.84 0.86 9.28
CA ALA A 112 -9.66 2.15 8.64
C ALA A 112 -10.97 2.96 8.60
N ASP A 113 -12.08 2.30 8.30
CA ASP A 113 -13.38 2.94 8.17
C ASP A 113 -13.94 3.43 9.52
N LYS A 114 -13.61 2.78 10.65
CA LYS A 114 -13.99 3.23 12.01
C LYS A 114 -13.65 4.69 12.31
N HIS A 115 -12.55 5.20 11.76
CA HIS A 115 -12.06 6.56 12.02
C HIS A 115 -12.33 7.52 10.85
N ARG A 116 -12.90 7.02 9.76
CA ARG A 116 -13.13 7.80 8.55
C ARG A 116 -14.38 8.63 8.72
N ARG A 117 -14.23 9.95 8.71
CA ARG A 117 -15.35 10.88 8.64
C ARG A 117 -15.42 11.45 7.23
N LEU A 118 -16.58 11.36 6.61
CA LEU A 118 -16.88 12.08 5.38
C LEU A 118 -17.09 13.54 5.76
N VAL A 119 -16.00 14.31 5.71
CA VAL A 119 -16.01 15.76 5.91
C VAL A 119 -15.74 16.39 4.56
N GLU A 120 -16.72 17.12 4.05
CA GLU A 120 -16.58 17.93 2.86
C GLU A 120 -16.54 19.41 3.24
N PHE A 121 -15.62 20.14 2.63
CA PHE A 121 -15.49 21.59 2.81
C PHE A 121 -15.97 22.31 1.56
N GLN A 122 -16.62 23.45 1.75
CA GLN A 122 -17.06 24.34 0.68
C GLN A 122 -16.02 25.45 0.45
N VAL A 123 -16.11 26.08 -0.73
CA VAL A 123 -15.32 27.28 -1.01
C VAL A 123 -15.69 28.37 -0.01
N ASN A 124 -14.68 29.05 0.53
CA ASN A 124 -14.73 30.02 1.63
C ASN A 124 -14.83 29.45 3.05
N ASP A 125 -14.93 28.13 3.23
CA ASP A 125 -14.83 27.53 4.57
C ASP A 125 -13.46 27.84 5.18
N GLN A 126 -13.46 28.09 6.50
CA GLN A 126 -12.27 28.36 7.28
C GLN A 126 -11.77 27.07 7.91
N VAL A 127 -10.62 26.57 7.45
CA VAL A 127 -10.06 25.29 7.90
C VAL A 127 -8.73 25.46 8.62
N LEU A 128 -8.50 24.59 9.59
CA LEU A 128 -7.22 24.45 10.28
C LEU A 128 -6.39 23.36 9.63
N VAL A 129 -5.14 23.67 9.30
CA VAL A 129 -4.21 22.76 8.63
C VAL A 129 -3.22 22.18 9.64
N LYS A 130 -3.08 20.87 9.64
CA LYS A 130 -2.05 20.19 10.41
C LYS A 130 -0.75 20.15 9.61
N LEU A 131 0.20 20.99 9.99
CA LEU A 131 1.52 21.02 9.36
C LEU A 131 2.51 20.13 10.12
N GLN A 132 3.56 19.69 9.43
CA GLN A 132 4.70 19.04 10.07
C GLN A 132 5.67 20.11 10.59
N PRO A 133 5.84 20.29 11.92
CA PRO A 133 6.58 21.41 12.49
C PRO A 133 8.04 21.51 12.03
N TYR A 134 8.66 20.38 11.68
CA TYR A 134 10.05 20.29 11.26
C TYR A 134 10.27 20.42 9.74
N ARG A 135 9.21 20.57 8.94
CA ARG A 135 9.28 20.72 7.47
C ARG A 135 8.67 22.01 6.94
N GLN A 136 7.62 22.50 7.60
CA GLN A 136 6.76 23.57 7.09
C GLN A 136 6.78 24.77 8.03
N SER A 137 7.97 25.32 8.26
CA SER A 137 8.19 26.51 9.09
C SER A 137 7.74 27.81 8.42
N SER A 138 7.58 27.78 7.09
CA SER A 138 7.26 28.93 6.23
C SER A 138 5.82 29.44 6.40
N VAL A 139 4.89 28.57 6.82
CA VAL A 139 3.47 28.92 6.99
C VAL A 139 3.23 29.76 8.25
N ALA A 140 3.98 29.50 9.32
CA ALA A 140 4.01 30.34 10.52
C ALA A 140 5.29 30.08 11.34
N LEU A 141 6.14 31.11 11.45
CA LEU A 141 7.33 31.07 12.29
C LEU A 141 6.94 31.07 13.77
N ARG A 142 7.14 29.94 14.46
CA ARG A 142 6.99 29.85 15.92
C ARG A 142 8.34 29.62 16.58
N LYS A 143 8.62 30.35 17.65
CA LYS A 143 9.84 30.22 18.46
C LYS A 143 10.01 28.81 19.06
N ASN A 144 8.91 28.13 19.40
CA ASN A 144 8.92 26.80 20.01
C ASN A 144 8.13 25.78 19.18
N GLN A 145 8.84 24.85 18.51
CA GLN A 145 8.21 23.81 17.67
C GLN A 145 7.61 22.65 18.48
N LYS A 146 8.20 22.30 19.63
CA LYS A 146 7.77 21.15 20.45
C LYS A 146 6.51 21.43 21.29
N LEU A 147 6.35 22.67 21.76
CA LEU A 147 5.20 23.11 22.56
C LEU A 147 4.21 23.98 21.76
N GLY A 148 4.40 24.09 20.44
CA GLY A 148 3.54 24.88 19.57
C GLY A 148 2.19 24.22 19.28
N LEU A 149 1.23 25.00 18.77
CA LEU A 149 -0.04 24.45 18.29
C LEU A 149 0.20 23.48 17.13
N ARG A 150 -0.51 22.34 17.15
CA ARG A 150 -0.41 21.30 16.13
C ARG A 150 -1.11 21.66 14.81
N TYR A 151 -2.05 22.59 14.87
CA TYR A 151 -2.85 23.05 13.75
C TYR A 151 -2.65 24.56 13.52
N PHE A 152 -2.71 24.98 12.27
CA PHE A 152 -2.43 26.34 11.79
C PHE A 152 -3.59 26.89 10.98
N GLY A 153 -3.78 28.21 10.99
CA GLY A 153 -4.89 28.89 10.34
C GLY A 153 -5.77 29.65 11.35
N PRO A 154 -7.03 29.93 11.02
CA PRO A 154 -7.79 29.38 9.88
C PRO A 154 -7.34 29.93 8.52
N PHE A 155 -7.44 29.09 7.48
CA PHE A 155 -7.23 29.49 6.09
C PHE A 155 -8.50 29.26 5.27
N PRO A 156 -8.85 30.17 4.35
CA PRO A 156 -9.99 29.98 3.46
C PRO A 156 -9.70 28.89 2.43
N VAL A 157 -10.68 28.03 2.18
CA VAL A 157 -10.69 27.14 1.01
C VAL A 157 -10.97 27.97 -0.24
N LEU A 158 -10.01 28.05 -1.15
CA LEU A 158 -10.14 28.79 -2.41
C LEU A 158 -10.81 27.96 -3.51
N ALA A 159 -10.56 26.65 -3.53
CA ALA A 159 -11.13 25.75 -4.53
C ALA A 159 -11.13 24.30 -4.05
N LYS A 160 -12.13 23.51 -4.49
CA LYS A 160 -12.15 22.05 -4.36
C LYS A 160 -11.50 21.45 -5.61
N ILE A 161 -10.31 20.86 -5.46
CA ILE A 161 -9.53 20.25 -6.56
C ILE A 161 -10.00 18.82 -6.83
N GLY A 162 -10.46 18.12 -5.79
CA GLY A 162 -11.04 16.78 -5.89
C GLY A 162 -11.87 16.42 -4.66
N ALA A 163 -12.34 15.18 -4.57
CA ALA A 163 -13.20 14.72 -3.47
C ALA A 163 -12.56 14.91 -2.08
N VAL A 164 -11.22 14.80 -1.99
CA VAL A 164 -10.45 14.91 -0.74
C VAL A 164 -9.31 15.93 -0.82
N ALA A 165 -9.24 16.74 -1.88
CA ALA A 165 -8.14 17.67 -2.14
C ALA A 165 -8.67 19.10 -2.32
N TYR A 166 -8.11 20.04 -1.54
CA TYR A 166 -8.56 21.43 -1.49
C TYR A 166 -7.38 22.38 -1.66
N ARG A 167 -7.61 23.50 -2.36
CA ARG A 167 -6.67 24.61 -2.47
C ARG A 167 -6.94 25.60 -1.35
N LEU A 168 -5.92 25.95 -0.57
CA LEU A 168 -6.04 26.87 0.56
C LEU A 168 -5.35 28.20 0.27
N GLY A 169 -5.91 29.29 0.80
CA GLY A 169 -5.31 30.62 0.78
C GLY A 169 -4.23 30.77 1.85
N LEU A 170 -3.07 30.13 1.63
CA LEU A 170 -1.92 30.26 2.54
C LEU A 170 -1.20 31.62 2.35
N PRO A 171 -0.47 32.12 3.38
CA PRO A 171 0.30 33.35 3.27
C PRO A 171 1.36 33.27 2.15
N THR A 172 1.69 34.38 1.51
CA THR A 172 2.71 34.43 0.44
C THR A 172 4.11 34.03 0.91
N THR A 173 4.36 34.05 2.23
CA THR A 173 5.59 33.58 2.86
C THR A 173 5.66 32.07 3.01
N ALA A 174 4.54 31.36 2.85
CA ALA A 174 4.47 29.90 2.90
C ALA A 174 5.03 29.31 1.60
N LYS A 175 6.27 28.82 1.67
CA LYS A 175 6.90 27.97 0.64
C LYS A 175 6.84 26.51 1.02
#